data_AF-A0A1M3KM58-F1
#
_entry.id   AF-A0A1M3KM58-F1
#
_cell.length_a   1.000
_cell.length_b   1.000
_cell.length_c   1.000
_cell.angle_alpha   90.00
_cell.angle_beta   90.00
_cell.angle_gamma   90.00
#
_symmetry.space_group_name_H-M   'P 1'
#
loop_
_entity.id
_entity.type
_entity.pdbx_description
1 polymer ?
#
loop_
_entity_poly.entity_id
_entity_poly.type
_entity_poly.pdbx_seq_one_letter_code
_entity_poly.pdbx_strand_id
1 'polypeptide(L)'
;MTSLSERGAILATWEYVSHNHRAVTVLPDGCRDVIVRRDLATGTQELIVSGLDAKRQTMVLPGGQHLAGLRLRPGVTIPASLMHELRRAIERPSCGAEPSLVGQAITTYAELNDDLMGAIVAGRTVVGAARLLGVAERTLHRRMRARTGRPPSFWLGLARARKALACLSADMTLSEIAAEIGYAD
;
A
#
# COMPACT_ATOMS: atom_id res chain seq x y z
N MET A 1 10.79 11.42 20.11
CA MET A 1 9.34 11.27 20.38
C MET A 1 8.59 11.85 19.21
N THR A 2 8.36 11.05 18.16
CA THR A 2 7.64 11.48 16.96
C THR A 2 6.16 11.16 17.17
N SER A 3 5.37 12.22 17.16
CA SER A 3 3.93 12.28 17.44
C SER A 3 3.12 11.26 16.63
N LEU A 4 2.10 10.70 17.28
CA LEU A 4 1.08 9.74 16.80
C LEU A 4 0.13 10.31 15.71
N SER A 5 0.61 11.15 14.78
CA SER A 5 -0.20 11.74 13.69
C SER A 5 -0.02 11.04 12.34
N GLU A 6 0.23 9.73 12.32
CA GLU A 6 0.41 8.91 11.10
C GLU A 6 -0.82 8.06 10.71
N ARG A 7 -2.04 8.44 11.12
CA ARG A 7 -3.25 7.60 10.98
C ARG A 7 -3.98 7.71 9.63
N GLY A 8 -3.38 8.35 8.63
CA GLY A 8 -3.99 8.46 7.30
C GLY A 8 -3.81 7.19 6.46
N ALA A 9 -4.86 6.74 5.78
CA ALA A 9 -4.78 5.63 4.82
C ALA A 9 -3.87 5.93 3.61
N ILE A 10 -3.69 7.22 3.31
CA ILE A 10 -3.03 7.73 2.12
C ILE A 10 -1.66 8.30 2.52
N LEU A 11 -0.61 7.84 1.85
CA LEU A 11 0.76 8.34 1.96
C LEU A 11 1.01 9.55 1.09
N ALA A 12 0.47 9.55 -0.13
CA ALA A 12 0.71 10.59 -1.11
C ALA A 12 -0.38 10.60 -2.18
N THR A 13 -0.54 11.75 -2.82
CA THR A 13 -1.21 11.87 -4.13
C THR A 13 -0.12 12.14 -5.16
N TRP A 14 -0.23 11.53 -6.33
CA TRP A 14 0.74 11.70 -7.40
C TRP A 14 0.03 11.80 -8.75
N GLU A 15 0.72 12.42 -9.70
CA GLU A 15 0.24 12.60 -11.07
C GLU A 15 1.39 12.35 -12.04
N TYR A 16 1.08 11.73 -13.18
CA TYR A 16 2.08 11.39 -14.19
C TYR A 16 1.47 11.37 -15.60
N VAL A 17 2.12 12.06 -16.54
CA VAL A 17 1.77 12.02 -17.96
C VAL A 17 2.81 11.18 -18.71
N SER A 18 2.35 10.08 -19.30
CA SER A 18 3.15 9.24 -20.19
C SER A 18 3.10 9.77 -21.61
N HIS A 19 4.19 10.36 -22.08
CA HIS A 19 4.29 10.86 -23.46
C HIS A 19 4.58 9.72 -24.45
N ASN A 20 5.47 8.80 -24.05
CA ASN A 20 5.92 7.68 -24.88
C ASN A 20 5.73 6.35 -24.14
N HIS A 21 5.67 5.25 -24.89
CA HIS A 21 5.63 3.91 -24.33
C HIS A 21 6.88 3.64 -23.48
N ARG A 22 6.70 3.26 -22.22
CA ARG A 22 7.81 3.07 -21.28
C ARG A 22 7.58 1.89 -20.35
N ALA A 23 8.67 1.17 -20.06
CA ALA A 23 8.72 0.20 -18.97
C ALA A 23 9.01 0.90 -17.64
N VAL A 24 8.19 0.64 -16.62
CA VAL A 24 8.31 1.17 -15.27
C VAL A 24 8.55 0.01 -14.30
N THR A 25 9.52 0.15 -13.41
CA THR A 25 9.79 -0.82 -12.35
C THR A 25 8.97 -0.47 -11.10
N VAL A 26 8.24 -1.45 -10.58
CA VAL A 26 7.48 -1.35 -9.33
C VAL A 26 8.14 -2.26 -8.29
N LEU A 27 8.48 -1.70 -7.13
CA LEU A 27 9.11 -2.43 -6.04
C LEU A 27 8.06 -2.93 -5.04
N PRO A 28 8.28 -4.09 -4.40
CA PRO A 28 7.34 -4.67 -3.43
C PRO A 28 7.49 -4.00 -2.05
N ASP A 29 7.11 -2.72 -1.95
CA ASP A 29 7.21 -1.95 -0.70
C ASP A 29 5.96 -2.08 0.20
N GLY A 30 4.98 -2.87 -0.26
CA GLY A 30 3.69 -3.16 0.37
C GLY A 30 2.65 -2.05 0.25
N CYS A 31 3.01 -0.89 -0.31
CA CYS A 31 2.05 0.13 -0.66
C CYS A 31 1.25 -0.34 -1.88
N ARG A 32 0.05 0.22 -2.04
CA ARG A 32 -0.78 0.02 -3.23
C ARG A 32 -1.24 1.38 -3.73
N ASP A 33 -1.49 1.48 -5.01
CA ASP A 33 -1.95 2.73 -5.63
C ASP A 33 -3.35 2.51 -6.17
N VAL A 34 -4.25 3.46 -5.90
CA VAL A 34 -5.51 3.62 -6.63
C VAL A 34 -5.25 4.64 -7.71
N ILE A 35 -5.41 4.24 -8.96
CA ILE A 35 -4.96 4.99 -10.12
C ILE A 35 -6.16 5.21 -11.03
N VAL A 36 -6.47 6.46 -11.31
CA VAL A 36 -7.32 6.83 -12.44
C VAL A 36 -6.40 7.04 -13.64
N ARG A 37 -6.52 6.15 -14.62
CA ARG A 37 -5.81 6.28 -15.90
C ARG A 37 -6.78 6.84 -16.93
N ARG A 38 -6.39 7.93 -17.57
CA ARG A 38 -7.11 8.56 -18.67
C ARG A 38 -6.30 8.44 -19.95
N ASP A 39 -6.94 7.94 -21.00
CA ASP A 39 -6.42 8.00 -22.35
C ASP A 39 -6.64 9.41 -22.92
N LEU A 40 -5.56 10.10 -23.29
CA LEU A 40 -5.63 11.49 -23.72
C LEU A 40 -6.21 11.67 -25.13
N ALA A 41 -6.17 10.63 -25.97
CA ALA A 41 -6.70 10.71 -27.33
C ALA A 41 -8.22 10.53 -27.35
N THR A 42 -8.73 9.61 -26.55
CA THR A 42 -10.16 9.24 -26.49
C THR A 42 -10.92 9.89 -25.35
N GLY A 43 -10.21 10.40 -24.33
CA GLY A 43 -10.79 10.93 -23.09
C GLY A 43 -11.34 9.85 -22.14
N THR A 44 -11.25 8.56 -22.52
CA THR A 44 -11.73 7.44 -21.71
C THR A 44 -10.93 7.30 -20.42
N GLN A 45 -11.60 6.82 -19.36
CA GLN A 45 -11.00 6.65 -18.04
C GLN A 45 -11.19 5.23 -17.51
N GLU A 46 -10.20 4.77 -16.75
CA GLU A 46 -10.22 3.47 -16.09
C GLU A 46 -9.68 3.61 -14.65
N LEU A 47 -10.32 2.91 -13.72
CA LEU A 47 -9.83 2.77 -12.35
C LEU A 47 -9.01 1.49 -12.20
N ILE A 48 -7.74 1.65 -11.86
CA ILE A 48 -6.78 0.58 -11.65
C ILE A 48 -6.36 0.58 -10.18
N VAL A 49 -6.20 -0.60 -9.59
CA VAL A 49 -5.55 -0.73 -8.28
C VAL A 49 -4.33 -1.60 -8.44
N SER A 50 -3.17 -1.10 -8.04
CA SER A 50 -1.94 -1.89 -8.14
C SER A 50 -1.99 -3.16 -7.27
N GLY A 51 -1.22 -4.16 -7.68
CA GLY A 51 -1.11 -5.42 -6.97
C GLY A 51 -0.35 -5.27 -5.65
N LEU A 52 -0.56 -6.22 -4.73
CA LEU A 52 0.33 -6.40 -3.58
C LEU A 52 1.47 -7.34 -4.00
N ASP A 53 2.45 -6.76 -4.67
CA ASP A 53 3.58 -7.47 -5.21
C ASP A 53 4.51 -8.01 -4.11
N ALA A 54 5.01 -9.22 -4.32
CA ALA A 54 5.99 -9.86 -3.43
C ALA A 54 7.41 -9.81 -3.99
N LYS A 55 7.56 -9.35 -5.24
CA LYS A 55 8.83 -9.22 -5.97
C LYS A 55 8.77 -7.99 -6.87
N ARG A 56 9.93 -7.52 -7.34
CA ARG A 56 9.99 -6.47 -8.36
C ARG A 56 9.14 -6.86 -9.57
N GLN A 57 8.38 -5.91 -10.09
CA GLN A 57 7.62 -6.05 -11.33
C GLN A 57 8.07 -5.01 -12.34
N THR A 58 7.94 -5.36 -13.62
CA THR A 58 8.08 -4.41 -14.72
C THR A 58 6.72 -4.25 -15.38
N MET A 59 6.18 -3.04 -15.38
CA MET A 59 4.91 -2.70 -16.02
C MET A 59 5.17 -1.88 -17.28
N VAL A 60 4.38 -2.12 -18.32
CA VAL A 60 4.43 -1.31 -19.54
C VAL A 60 3.34 -0.26 -19.47
N LEU A 61 3.73 1.01 -19.59
CA LEU A 61 2.82 2.13 -19.64
C LEU A 61 2.71 2.66 -21.08
N PRO A 62 1.52 2.65 -21.69
CA PRO A 62 1.32 3.22 -23.02
C PRO A 62 1.64 4.72 -23.05
N GLY A 63 2.02 5.23 -24.23
CA GLY A 63 2.08 6.68 -24.47
C GLY A 63 0.69 7.30 -24.55
N GLY A 64 0.60 8.62 -24.38
CA GLY A 64 -0.65 9.36 -24.42
C GLY A 64 -1.58 9.08 -23.24
N GLN A 65 -1.04 8.70 -22.08
CA GLN A 65 -1.82 8.38 -20.89
C GLN A 65 -1.58 9.42 -19.80
N HIS A 66 -2.64 9.84 -19.13
CA HIS A 66 -2.59 10.63 -17.92
C HIS A 66 -3.01 9.80 -16.71
N LEU A 67 -2.19 9.77 -15.67
CA LEU A 67 -2.38 8.94 -14.49
C LEU A 67 -2.43 9.85 -13.28
N ALA A 68 -3.53 9.80 -12.54
CA ALA A 68 -3.64 10.40 -11.22
C ALA A 68 -3.82 9.29 -10.19
N GLY A 69 -3.00 9.28 -9.14
CA GLY A 69 -2.92 8.17 -8.20
C GLY A 69 -2.94 8.60 -6.73
N LEU A 70 -3.55 7.76 -5.90
CA LEU A 70 -3.46 7.81 -4.45
C LEU A 70 -2.60 6.64 -3.97
N ARG A 71 -1.47 6.95 -3.34
CA ARG A 71 -0.60 5.95 -2.72
C ARG A 71 -1.11 5.60 -1.34
N LEU A 72 -1.50 4.35 -1.14
CA LEU A 72 -2.04 3.83 0.10
C LEU A 72 -0.93 3.26 0.99
N ARG A 73 -1.09 3.42 2.30
CA ARG A 73 -0.20 2.80 3.30
C ARG A 73 -0.23 1.27 3.18
N PRO A 74 0.87 0.60 3.55
CA PRO A 74 0.90 -0.86 3.61
C PRO A 74 -0.23 -1.44 4.46
N GLY A 75 -0.90 -2.45 3.91
CA GLY A 75 -2.02 -3.14 4.57
C GLY A 75 -3.38 -2.44 4.44
N VAL A 76 -3.44 -1.23 3.85
CA VAL A 76 -4.72 -0.63 3.45
C VAL A 76 -5.33 -1.46 2.31
N THR A 77 -6.59 -1.84 2.50
CA THR A 77 -7.35 -2.70 1.60
C THR A 77 -8.60 -1.99 1.17
N ILE A 78 -8.96 -2.13 -0.11
CA ILE A 78 -10.16 -1.51 -0.68
C ILE A 78 -11.18 -2.63 -0.87
N PRO A 79 -12.32 -2.61 -0.17
CA PRO A 79 -13.35 -3.61 -0.31
C PRO A 79 -14.01 -3.50 -1.68
N ALA A 80 -14.63 -4.60 -2.13
CA ALA A 80 -15.31 -4.64 -3.42
C ALA A 80 -16.43 -3.60 -3.54
N SER A 81 -17.12 -3.29 -2.45
CA SER A 81 -18.17 -2.25 -2.41
C SER A 81 -17.61 -0.86 -2.73
N LEU A 82 -16.55 -0.45 -2.03
CA LEU A 82 -15.89 0.83 -2.28
C LEU A 82 -15.33 0.88 -3.71
N MET A 83 -14.72 -0.21 -4.19
CA MET A 83 -14.26 -0.28 -5.59
C MET A 83 -15.38 -0.05 -6.61
N HIS A 84 -16.58 -0.58 -6.35
CA HIS A 84 -17.73 -0.39 -7.22
C HIS A 84 -18.24 1.06 -7.20
N GLU A 85 -18.29 1.68 -6.03
CA GLU A 85 -18.65 3.09 -5.87
C GLU A 85 -17.65 4.01 -6.59
N LEU A 86 -16.35 3.76 -6.43
CA LEU A 86 -15.29 4.51 -7.10
C LEU A 86 -15.36 4.37 -8.63
N ARG A 87 -15.64 3.17 -9.16
CA ARG A 87 -15.86 2.95 -10.60
C ARG A 87 -17.03 3.77 -11.14
N ARG A 88 -18.18 3.73 -10.45
CA ARG A 88 -19.34 4.56 -10.81
C ARG A 88 -19.09 6.05 -10.71
N ALA A 89 -18.13 6.47 -9.87
CA ALA A 89 -17.74 7.87 -9.77
C ALA A 89 -16.95 8.33 -10.99
N ILE A 90 -15.96 7.55 -11.46
CA ILE A 90 -15.14 7.93 -12.62
C ILE A 90 -15.89 7.89 -13.96
N GLU A 91 -16.94 7.08 -14.07
CA GLU A 91 -17.74 6.95 -15.30
C GLU A 91 -18.65 8.17 -15.56
N ARG A 92 -18.84 9.05 -14.59
CA ARG A 92 -19.75 10.19 -14.70
C ARG A 92 -19.08 11.35 -15.46
N PRO A 93 -19.59 11.77 -16.64
CA PRO A 93 -18.90 12.70 -17.55
C PRO A 93 -18.61 14.10 -16.98
N SER A 94 -19.36 14.53 -15.97
CA SER A 94 -19.22 15.85 -15.33
C SER A 94 -18.42 15.81 -14.02
N CYS A 95 -18.10 14.63 -13.51
CA CYS A 95 -17.25 14.45 -12.35
C CYS A 95 -16.18 13.41 -12.68
N GLY A 96 -15.06 13.83 -13.27
CA GLY A 96 -13.84 13.04 -13.07
C GLY A 96 -13.72 12.80 -11.56
N ALA A 97 -13.55 11.56 -11.11
CA ALA A 97 -13.43 11.32 -9.69
C ALA A 97 -12.15 12.03 -9.22
N GLU A 98 -12.33 13.20 -8.63
CA GLU A 98 -11.25 14.00 -8.09
C GLU A 98 -10.52 13.13 -7.06
N PRO A 99 -9.17 13.05 -7.11
CA PRO A 99 -8.40 12.26 -6.16
C PRO A 99 -8.77 12.54 -4.70
N SER A 100 -9.24 13.74 -4.40
CA SER A 100 -9.75 14.13 -3.09
C SER A 100 -10.99 13.36 -2.63
N LEU A 101 -12.00 13.15 -3.50
CA LEU A 101 -13.22 12.39 -3.16
C LEU A 101 -12.92 10.91 -2.96
N VAL A 102 -12.11 10.34 -3.86
CA VAL A 102 -11.62 8.96 -3.76
C VAL A 102 -10.84 8.79 -2.45
N GLY A 103 -10.01 9.78 -2.11
CA GLY A 103 -9.20 9.76 -0.91
C GLY A 103 -9.99 9.83 0.38
N GLN A 104 -11.06 10.65 0.43
CA GLN A 104 -11.96 10.73 1.57
C GLN A 104 -12.67 9.39 1.84
N ALA A 105 -13.19 8.74 0.78
CA ALA A 105 -13.87 7.46 0.91
C ALA A 105 -12.92 6.36 1.41
N ILE A 106 -11.68 6.32 0.91
CA ILE A 106 -10.66 5.37 1.36
C ILE A 106 -10.26 5.62 2.82
N THR A 107 -10.05 6.88 3.20
CA THR A 107 -9.65 7.25 4.57
C THR A 107 -10.73 6.86 5.57
N THR A 108 -11.98 7.21 5.29
CA THR A 108 -13.15 6.84 6.11
C THR A 108 -13.23 5.31 6.29
N TYR A 109 -13.02 4.55 5.22
CA TYR A 109 -13.03 3.09 5.30
C TYR A 109 -11.88 2.53 6.14
N ALA A 110 -10.67 3.09 6.00
CA ALA A 110 -9.49 2.59 6.71
C ALA A 110 -9.57 2.80 8.23
N GLU A 111 -10.12 3.94 8.67
CA GLU A 111 -10.27 4.30 10.09
C GLU A 111 -11.20 3.35 10.86
N LEU A 112 -12.15 2.70 10.17
CA LEU A 112 -13.13 1.79 10.77
C LEU A 112 -12.56 0.41 11.13
N ASN A 113 -11.27 0.13 10.90
CA ASN A 113 -10.71 -1.22 11.00
C ASN A 113 -9.65 -1.40 12.10
N ASP A 114 -9.57 -2.61 12.67
CA ASP A 114 -8.52 -3.04 13.61
C ASP A 114 -7.10 -2.73 13.06
N ASP A 115 -6.22 -2.17 13.91
CA ASP A 115 -4.82 -1.86 13.55
C ASP A 115 -3.91 -3.11 13.55
N LEU A 116 -4.17 -4.01 12.61
CA LEU A 116 -3.36 -5.22 12.41
C LEU A 116 -1.92 -4.90 12.01
N MET A 117 -1.71 -3.83 11.23
CA MET A 117 -0.38 -3.47 10.74
C MET A 117 0.48 -2.87 11.84
N GLY A 118 -0.08 -2.00 12.68
CA GLY A 118 0.60 -1.49 13.87
C GLY A 118 1.01 -2.62 14.80
N ALA A 119 0.14 -3.61 15.03
CA ALA A 119 0.47 -4.78 15.84
C ALA A 119 1.60 -5.64 15.23
N ILE A 120 1.65 -5.79 13.91
CA ILE A 120 2.75 -6.51 13.23
C ILE A 120 4.08 -5.79 13.44
N VAL A 121 4.10 -4.47 13.23
CA VAL A 121 5.31 -3.65 13.36
C VAL A 121 5.80 -3.65 14.82
N ALA A 122 4.90 -3.41 15.77
CA ALA A 122 5.23 -3.38 17.20
C ALA A 122 5.61 -4.76 17.75
N GLY A 123 4.91 -5.81 17.31
CA GLY A 123 5.08 -7.17 17.83
C GLY A 123 6.36 -7.86 17.37
N ARG A 124 6.94 -7.46 16.23
CA ARG A 124 8.16 -8.00 15.59
C ARG A 124 8.18 -9.51 15.29
N THR A 125 7.24 -10.26 15.82
CA THR A 125 7.00 -11.70 15.65
C THR A 125 5.50 -11.94 15.55
N VAL A 126 5.09 -13.10 15.01
CA VAL A 126 3.66 -13.46 14.92
C VAL A 126 3.05 -13.60 16.31
N VAL A 127 3.77 -14.26 17.22
CA VAL A 127 3.38 -14.41 18.63
C VAL A 127 3.23 -13.05 19.32
N GLY A 128 4.21 -12.16 19.14
CA GLY A 128 4.20 -10.82 19.73
C GLY A 128 3.03 -9.98 19.22
N ALA A 129 2.79 -9.99 17.91
CA ALA A 129 1.65 -9.28 17.31
C ALA A 129 0.30 -9.85 17.80
N ALA A 130 0.18 -11.17 17.91
CA ALA A 130 -1.02 -11.83 18.41
C ALA A 130 -1.28 -11.47 19.89
N ARG A 131 -0.23 -11.45 20.72
CA ARG A 131 -0.30 -11.02 22.12
C ARG A 131 -0.74 -9.57 22.26
N LEU A 132 -0.19 -8.64 21.45
CA LEU A 132 -0.58 -7.23 21.47
C LEU A 132 -2.06 -7.03 21.11
N LEU A 133 -2.60 -7.86 20.23
CA LEU A 133 -4.02 -7.83 19.83
C LEU A 133 -4.93 -8.65 20.76
N GLY A 134 -4.39 -9.35 21.77
CA GLY A 134 -5.17 -10.20 22.66
C GLY A 134 -5.82 -11.41 21.97
N VAL A 135 -5.23 -11.92 20.88
CA VAL A 135 -5.78 -13.05 20.11
C VAL A 135 -4.79 -14.19 19.98
N ALA A 136 -5.29 -15.39 19.67
CA ALA A 136 -4.43 -16.51 19.27
C ALA A 136 -3.79 -16.27 17.89
N GLU A 137 -2.61 -16.84 17.64
CA GLU A 137 -1.88 -16.71 16.37
C GLU A 137 -2.71 -17.16 15.16
N ARG A 138 -3.49 -18.24 15.29
CA ARG A 138 -4.41 -18.71 14.26
C ARG A 138 -5.45 -17.65 13.87
N THR A 139 -5.96 -16.91 14.85
CA THR A 139 -6.92 -15.82 14.62
C THR A 139 -6.25 -14.65 13.90
N LEU A 140 -5.04 -14.26 14.31
CA LEU A 140 -4.26 -13.24 13.61
C LEU A 140 -4.00 -13.65 12.15
N HIS A 141 -3.55 -14.88 11.92
CA HIS A 141 -3.26 -15.39 10.59
C HIS A 141 -4.50 -15.39 9.68
N ARG A 142 -5.66 -15.81 10.22
CA ARG A 142 -6.95 -15.76 9.52
C ARG A 142 -7.35 -14.32 9.19
N ARG A 143 -7.32 -13.41 10.17
CA ARG A 143 -7.69 -11.98 9.97
C ARG A 143 -6.80 -11.31 8.93
N MET A 144 -5.48 -11.54 9.01
CA MET A 144 -4.52 -10.96 8.07
C MET A 144 -4.75 -11.46 6.64
N ARG A 145 -4.92 -12.79 6.46
CA ARG A 145 -5.21 -13.34 5.13
C ARG A 145 -6.53 -12.85 4.57
N ALA A 146 -7.58 -12.82 5.38
CA ALA A 146 -8.90 -12.38 4.95
C ALA A 146 -8.90 -10.91 4.52
N ARG A 147 -8.15 -10.05 5.23
CA ARG A 147 -8.09 -8.62 4.92
C ARG A 147 -7.10 -8.32 3.80
N THR A 148 -5.85 -8.72 3.96
CA THR A 148 -4.76 -8.25 3.10
C THR A 148 -4.35 -9.24 2.01
N GLY A 149 -4.93 -10.45 2.00
CA GLY A 149 -4.54 -11.53 1.10
C GLY A 149 -3.17 -12.18 1.42
N ARG A 150 -2.49 -11.77 2.50
CA ARG A 150 -1.14 -12.24 2.85
C ARG A 150 -1.06 -12.67 4.33
N PRO A 151 -0.20 -13.64 4.69
CA PRO A 151 -0.02 -14.04 6.08
C PRO A 151 0.77 -12.99 6.89
N PRO A 152 0.70 -13.02 8.24
CA PRO A 152 1.49 -12.16 9.12
C PRO A 152 3.00 -12.17 8.83
N SER A 153 3.56 -13.35 8.48
CA SER A 153 4.98 -13.52 8.18
C SER A 153 5.45 -12.68 6.98
N PHE A 154 4.59 -12.50 5.98
CA PHE A 154 4.88 -11.63 4.83
C PHE A 154 5.07 -10.18 5.28
N TRP A 155 4.15 -9.68 6.11
CA TRP A 155 4.20 -8.31 6.61
C TRP A 155 5.33 -8.06 7.61
N LEU A 156 5.68 -9.06 8.43
CA LEU A 156 6.87 -9.01 9.28
C LEU A 156 8.15 -8.92 8.45
N GLY A 157 8.27 -9.74 7.41
CA GLY A 157 9.40 -9.70 6.48
C GLY A 157 9.53 -8.33 5.82
N LEU A 158 8.41 -7.78 5.34
CA LEU A 158 8.39 -6.45 4.74
C LEU A 158 8.73 -5.34 5.75
N ALA A 159 8.20 -5.40 6.97
CA ALA A 159 8.50 -4.43 8.02
C ALA A 159 10.01 -4.41 8.34
N ARG A 160 10.64 -5.58 8.42
CA ARG A 160 12.10 -5.70 8.57
C ARG A 160 12.86 -5.11 7.38
N ALA A 161 12.49 -5.47 6.15
CA ALA A 161 13.14 -4.93 4.95
C ALA A 161 13.04 -3.39 4.88
N ARG A 162 11.89 -2.83 5.25
CA ARG A 162 11.68 -1.37 5.32
C ARG A 162 12.51 -0.72 6.43
N LYS A 163 12.62 -1.34 7.61
CA LYS A 163 13.52 -0.87 8.67
C LYS A 163 14.97 -0.89 8.19
N ALA A 164 15.39 -1.94 7.48
CA ALA A 164 16.75 -2.06 6.95
C ALA A 164 17.07 -0.96 5.96
N LEU A 165 16.15 -0.69 5.03
CA LEU A 165 16.29 0.43 4.09
C LEU A 165 16.42 1.79 4.80
N ALA A 166 15.69 2.02 5.89
CA ALA A 166 15.83 3.24 6.68
C ALA A 166 17.21 3.33 7.35
N CYS A 167 17.74 2.22 7.84
CA CYS A 167 19.07 2.16 8.45
C CYS A 167 20.23 2.30 7.44
N LEU A 168 20.02 2.02 6.15
CA LEU A 168 21.05 2.24 5.11
C LEU A 168 21.47 3.70 4.96
N SER A 169 20.65 4.63 5.45
CA SER A 169 20.99 6.07 5.47
C SER A 169 21.87 6.48 6.66
N ALA A 170 22.15 5.56 7.59
CA ALA A 170 23.00 5.78 8.76
C ALA A 170 24.43 5.27 8.50
N ASP A 171 25.39 5.75 9.31
CA ASP A 171 26.79 5.29 9.32
C ASP A 171 26.93 3.89 9.96
N MET A 172 26.16 2.92 9.48
CA MET A 172 26.21 1.52 9.90
C MET A 172 26.66 0.65 8.73
N THR A 173 27.48 -0.36 9.03
CA THR A 173 27.80 -1.41 8.06
C THR A 173 26.57 -2.30 7.79
N LEU A 174 26.55 -2.99 6.65
CA LEU A 174 25.45 -3.89 6.31
C LEU A 174 25.26 -5.01 7.35
N SER A 175 26.35 -5.52 7.92
CA SER A 175 26.32 -6.57 8.95
C SER A 175 25.72 -6.07 10.27
N GLU A 176 26.02 -4.82 10.66
CA GLU A 176 25.40 -4.20 11.85
C GLU A 176 23.90 -3.99 11.66
N ILE A 177 23.47 -3.56 10.47
CA ILE A 177 22.06 -3.41 10.12
C ILE A 177 21.35 -4.77 10.15
N ALA A 178 21.96 -5.81 9.60
CA ALA A 178 21.42 -7.17 9.61
C ALA A 178 21.18 -7.65 11.05
N ALA A 179 22.18 -7.50 11.93
CA ALA A 179 22.09 -7.88 13.33
C ALA A 179 20.99 -7.11 14.09
N GLU A 180 20.90 -5.80 13.90
CA GLU A 180 19.91 -4.92 14.57
C GLU A 180 18.45 -5.20 14.15
N ILE A 181 18.25 -5.77 12.96
CA ILE A 181 16.91 -5.94 12.37
C ILE A 181 16.47 -7.40 12.39
N GLY A 182 17.34 -8.30 12.86
CA GLY A 182 17.05 -9.72 13.04
C GLY A 182 17.09 -10.50 11.74
N TYR A 183 18.01 -10.13 10.84
CA TYR A 183 18.51 -11.03 9.80
C TYR A 183 19.54 -11.98 10.42
N ALA A 184 19.65 -13.18 9.86
CA ALA A 184 20.56 -14.21 10.34
C ALA A 184 21.92 -14.18 9.63
N ASP A 185 22.02 -13.39 8.55
CA ASP A 185 23.18 -13.19 7.68
C ASP A 185 23.21 -11.74 7.13
#